data_AF-A0A7S2R2Q7-F1
#
_entry.id   AF-A0A7S2R2Q7-F1
#
_cell.length_a   1.000
_cell.length_b   1.000
_cell.length_c   1.000
_cell.angle_alpha   90.00
_cell.angle_beta   90.00
_cell.angle_gamma   90.00
#
_symmetry.space_group_name_H-M   'P 1'
#
loop_
_entity.id
_entity.type
_entity.pdbx_description
1 polymer ?
#
loop_
_entity_poly.entity_id
_entity_poly.type
_entity_poly.pdbx_seq_one_letter_code
_entity_poly.pdbx_strand_id
1 'polypeptide(L)'
;MMRNFTERFENEDEELTAAVSPNSRVSLLKSMWTNTKARDSPTVWCNVNLADHSKALPDIPFDSRSEKEVLRERRSRNNKCILYIVFIGAITLIIIGSAIAYQKPGGSPDPSSSATTSTASFNPSLTFVITADTYRPADESFLNDQLYNLPKDASFLVHLGDLSQSKTSLCTRSIYSDASSLLKASSLVTFVLPGEEDWNNCPKPSTALTYWRENLGSFEKNFELKDMPPIEHAFNRVENFAFFWDGILVLGLNLVDGTVQSEEEWSKRHIENVQFTEQNLHNYRLELKAVLLFGHAR
;
A
#
# COMPACT_ATOMS: atom_id res chain seq x y z
N MET A 1 -5.60 47.00 -37.96
CA MET A 1 -4.95 48.12 -38.69
C MET A 1 -3.45 48.02 -38.48
N MET A 2 -2.78 47.50 -39.52
CA MET A 2 -1.34 47.41 -39.86
C MET A 2 -0.26 48.01 -38.94
N ARG A 3 0.81 47.21 -38.68
CA ARG A 3 2.21 47.37 -39.19
C ARG A 3 3.11 46.32 -38.51
N ASN A 4 3.61 45.32 -39.24
CA ASN A 4 4.95 45.21 -39.87
C ASN A 4 6.12 45.09 -38.89
N PHE A 5 6.67 43.87 -38.78
CA PHE A 5 8.10 43.63 -38.57
C PHE A 5 8.47 42.33 -39.31
N THR A 6 9.26 42.47 -40.37
CA THR A 6 9.85 41.42 -41.21
C THR A 6 11.26 41.90 -41.55
N GLU A 7 12.16 40.96 -41.86
CA GLU A 7 13.62 41.06 -42.01
C GLU A 7 14.39 40.75 -40.72
N ARG A 8 15.41 39.90 -40.67
CA ARG A 8 16.26 39.29 -41.71
C ARG A 8 17.21 38.35 -40.95
N PHE A 9 17.41 37.11 -41.40
CA PHE A 9 18.67 36.36 -41.31
C PHE A 9 18.49 35.07 -42.13
N GLU A 10 18.91 35.14 -43.39
CA GLU A 10 19.21 34.01 -44.26
C GLU A 10 20.72 33.72 -44.18
N ASN A 11 21.05 32.47 -44.51
CA ASN A 11 22.34 31.95 -44.98
C ASN A 11 23.42 31.65 -43.94
N GLU A 12 23.61 30.35 -43.69
CA GLU A 12 24.89 29.65 -43.82
C GLU A 12 24.62 28.13 -43.90
N ASP A 13 24.37 27.63 -45.13
CA ASP A 13 24.35 26.21 -45.49
C ASP A 13 25.24 26.02 -46.74
N GLU A 14 26.49 25.60 -46.54
CA GLU A 14 27.45 25.00 -47.48
C GLU A 14 28.70 24.73 -46.62
N GLU A 15 29.44 23.63 -46.62
CA GLU A 15 29.70 22.57 -47.58
C GLU A 15 30.65 21.60 -46.84
N LEU A 16 30.33 20.30 -46.70
CA LEU A 16 31.39 19.28 -46.46
C LEU A 16 30.88 17.88 -46.80
N THR A 17 30.89 17.59 -48.10
CA THR A 17 30.86 16.23 -48.64
C THR A 17 32.28 15.65 -48.61
N ALA A 18 32.49 14.59 -47.81
CA ALA A 18 33.58 13.65 -48.03
C ALA A 18 33.12 12.22 -47.76
N ALA A 19 33.40 11.36 -48.73
CA ALA A 19 32.92 10.01 -48.89
C ALA A 19 33.32 9.04 -47.77
N VAL A 20 32.36 8.24 -47.28
CA VAL A 20 32.64 6.97 -46.59
C VAL A 20 31.73 5.87 -47.12
N SER A 21 32.40 4.79 -47.55
CA SER A 21 31.90 3.60 -48.25
C SER A 21 30.81 2.81 -47.50
N PRO A 22 29.74 2.35 -48.18
CA PRO A 22 28.70 1.52 -47.58
C PRO A 22 29.03 0.03 -47.79
N ASN A 23 30.02 -0.52 -47.08
CA ASN A 23 30.23 -1.98 -47.00
C ASN A 23 31.20 -2.40 -45.89
N SER A 24 30.85 -2.16 -44.61
CA SER A 24 31.59 -2.77 -43.48
C SER A 24 30.83 -2.88 -42.15
N ARG A 25 29.49 -2.81 -42.14
CA ARG A 25 28.68 -2.87 -40.89
C ARG A 25 27.65 -4.01 -40.84
N VAL A 26 27.96 -5.17 -41.42
CA VAL A 26 27.10 -6.37 -41.36
C VAL A 26 27.74 -7.54 -40.58
N SER A 27 28.98 -7.43 -40.08
CA SER A 27 29.67 -8.53 -39.40
C SER A 27 29.89 -8.38 -37.89
N LEU A 28 29.30 -7.37 -37.23
CA LEU A 28 29.51 -7.11 -35.79
C LEU A 28 28.23 -7.04 -34.94
N LEU A 29 27.10 -7.47 -35.50
CA LEU A 29 25.80 -7.57 -34.80
C LEU A 29 25.24 -9.01 -34.76
N LYS A 30 26.04 -10.02 -35.14
CA LYS A 30 25.61 -11.44 -35.17
C LYS A 30 26.24 -12.34 -34.09
N SER A 31 27.04 -11.80 -33.17
CA SER A 31 27.71 -12.58 -32.11
C SER A 31 27.34 -12.19 -30.68
N MET A 32 26.27 -11.41 -30.47
CA MET A 32 25.77 -11.05 -29.12
C MET A 32 24.31 -11.45 -28.90
N TRP A 33 23.83 -12.49 -29.57
CA TRP A 33 22.45 -12.96 -29.44
C TRP A 33 22.34 -14.50 -29.44
N THR A 34 23.14 -15.16 -28.60
CA THR A 34 22.92 -16.55 -28.18
C THR A 34 23.34 -16.73 -26.73
N ASN A 35 22.62 -16.07 -25.82
CA ASN A 35 22.61 -16.49 -24.42
C ASN A 35 21.26 -16.18 -23.77
N THR A 36 20.18 -16.60 -24.43
CA THR A 36 18.89 -16.81 -23.79
C THR A 36 19.02 -18.06 -22.92
N LYS A 37 19.57 -17.90 -21.71
CA LYS A 37 19.19 -18.76 -20.61
C LYS A 37 17.68 -18.59 -20.46
N ALA A 38 16.94 -19.66 -20.76
CA ALA A 38 15.58 -19.83 -20.31
C ALA A 38 15.57 -19.49 -18.81
N ARG A 39 14.96 -18.36 -18.45
CA ARG A 39 14.64 -18.10 -17.06
C ARG A 39 13.48 -19.01 -16.74
N ASP A 40 13.76 -19.90 -15.80
CA ASP A 40 12.83 -20.81 -15.17
C ASP A 40 11.53 -20.08 -14.78
N SER A 41 10.46 -20.87 -14.78
CA SER A 41 9.12 -20.67 -14.25
C SER A 41 8.99 -19.53 -13.23
N PRO A 42 7.85 -18.80 -13.19
CA PRO A 42 7.63 -17.73 -12.21
C PRO A 42 7.97 -18.24 -10.80
N THR A 43 8.97 -17.62 -10.18
CA THR A 43 9.39 -17.96 -8.82
C THR A 43 8.21 -17.71 -7.89
N VAL A 44 7.57 -18.77 -7.42
CA VAL A 44 6.51 -18.69 -6.42
C VAL A 44 7.17 -18.40 -5.08
N TRP A 45 7.15 -17.14 -4.64
CA TRP A 45 7.82 -16.72 -3.41
C TRP A 45 7.08 -17.12 -2.12
N CYS A 46 5.79 -17.47 -2.21
CA CYS A 46 5.00 -17.90 -1.07
C CYS A 46 3.99 -18.99 -1.47
N ASN A 47 4.37 -20.27 -1.39
CA ASN A 47 3.38 -21.35 -1.35
C ASN A 47 3.05 -21.64 0.13
N VAL A 48 2.15 -20.83 0.70
CA VAL A 48 1.59 -21.11 2.02
C VAL A 48 0.45 -22.09 1.82
N ASN A 49 0.73 -23.38 2.01
CA ASN A 49 -0.32 -24.37 2.08
C ASN A 49 -1.10 -24.18 3.39
N LEU A 50 -2.25 -23.49 3.32
CA LEU A 50 -3.11 -23.23 4.48
C LEU A 50 -3.69 -24.50 5.13
N ALA A 51 -3.58 -25.66 4.46
CA ALA A 51 -3.95 -26.96 5.03
C ALA A 51 -2.81 -27.64 5.82
N ASP A 52 -1.58 -27.10 5.77
CA ASP A 52 -0.43 -27.62 6.50
C ASP A 52 -0.31 -26.94 7.88
N HIS A 53 -0.95 -27.52 8.89
CA HIS A 53 -0.86 -27.07 10.28
C HIS A 53 0.48 -27.42 10.96
N SER A 54 1.42 -28.09 10.28
CA SER A 54 2.66 -28.60 10.91
C SER A 54 3.75 -27.54 11.10
N LYS A 55 3.60 -26.37 10.46
CA LYS A 55 4.55 -25.26 10.58
C LYS A 55 3.93 -24.14 11.41
N ALA A 56 4.21 -24.15 12.71
CA ALA A 56 4.02 -22.97 13.53
C ALA A 56 4.80 -21.81 12.90
N LEU A 57 4.19 -20.62 12.86
CA LEU A 57 4.90 -19.40 12.49
C LEU A 57 6.16 -19.28 13.35
N PRO A 58 7.32 -18.87 12.79
CA PRO A 58 8.51 -18.64 13.59
C PRO A 58 8.19 -17.64 14.72
N ASP A 59 8.68 -17.92 15.92
CA ASP A 59 8.56 -16.99 17.05
C ASP A 59 9.13 -15.63 16.63
N ILE A 60 8.27 -14.61 16.64
CA ILE A 60 8.68 -13.24 16.34
C ILE A 60 9.70 -12.83 17.40
N PRO A 61 10.89 -12.32 17.02
CA PRO A 61 11.86 -11.83 17.99
C PRO A 61 11.21 -10.79 18.90
N PHE A 62 11.05 -11.14 20.17
CA PHE A 62 10.32 -10.33 21.13
C PHE A 62 11.22 -9.20 21.66
N ASP A 63 11.03 -7.98 21.17
CA ASP A 63 11.70 -6.81 21.74
C ASP A 63 10.95 -6.29 22.98
N SER A 64 11.41 -6.71 24.15
CA SER A 64 10.88 -6.25 25.45
C SER A 64 11.00 -4.74 25.70
N ARG A 65 11.80 -4.02 24.90
CA ARG A 65 11.97 -2.57 25.00
C ARG A 65 10.77 -1.83 24.39
N SER A 66 10.31 -2.28 23.22
CA SER A 66 9.13 -1.72 22.55
C SER A 66 7.84 -1.94 23.37
N GLU A 67 7.70 -3.10 24.02
CA GLU A 67 6.53 -3.39 24.85
C GLU A 67 6.38 -2.41 26.02
N LYS A 68 7.48 -2.06 26.70
CA LYS A 68 7.45 -1.11 27.82
C LYS A 68 7.08 0.30 27.37
N GLU A 69 7.54 0.72 26.20
CA GLU A 69 7.21 2.02 25.61
C GLU A 69 5.74 2.06 25.16
N VAL A 70 5.28 1.03 24.43
CA VAL A 70 3.87 0.87 24.03
C VAL A 70 2.94 0.81 25.25
N LEU A 71 3.31 0.08 26.31
CA LEU A 71 2.53 0.01 27.55
C LEU A 71 2.51 1.36 28.29
N ARG A 72 3.62 2.12 28.26
CA ARG A 72 3.68 3.47 28.85
C ARG A 72 2.78 4.45 28.11
N GLU A 73 2.75 4.39 26.78
CA GLU A 73 1.85 5.20 25.96
C GLU A 73 0.39 4.79 26.14
N ARG A 74 0.09 3.49 26.18
CA ARG A 74 -1.25 2.96 26.47
C ARG A 74 -1.74 3.41 27.85
N ARG A 75 -0.87 3.42 28.86
CA ARG A 75 -1.18 3.94 30.20
C ARG A 75 -1.42 5.46 30.17
N SER A 76 -0.63 6.22 29.40
CA SER A 76 -0.84 7.67 29.22
C SER A 76 -2.19 7.98 28.56
N ARG A 77 -2.54 7.25 27.49
CA ARG A 77 -3.84 7.39 26.80
C ARG A 77 -5.00 6.96 27.67
N ASN A 78 -4.91 5.82 28.36
CA ASN A 78 -5.95 5.38 29.29
C ASN A 78 -6.17 6.41 30.41
N ASN A 79 -5.10 7.00 30.95
CA ASN A 79 -5.22 8.04 31.97
C ASN A 79 -5.92 9.29 31.42
N LYS A 80 -5.64 9.70 30.17
CA LYS A 80 -6.34 10.81 29.51
C LYS A 80 -7.82 10.50 29.24
N CYS A 81 -8.14 9.28 28.79
CA CYS A 81 -9.53 8.83 28.59
C CYS A 81 -10.30 8.77 29.91
N ILE A 82 -9.70 8.24 30.99
CA ILE A 82 -10.31 8.21 32.33
C ILE A 82 -10.58 9.64 32.81
N LEU A 83 -9.61 10.55 32.67
CA LEU A 83 -9.79 11.95 33.05
C LEU A 83 -10.94 12.60 32.26
N TYR A 84 -11.04 12.32 30.97
CA TYR A 84 -12.10 12.83 30.11
C TYR A 84 -13.48 12.24 30.45
N ILE A 85 -13.56 10.95 30.76
CA ILE A 85 -14.79 10.28 31.20
C ILE A 85 -15.24 10.83 32.56
N VAL A 86 -14.32 11.05 33.50
CA VAL A 86 -14.62 11.67 34.80
C VAL A 86 -15.14 13.10 34.60
N PHE A 87 -14.54 13.87 33.68
CA PHE A 87 -14.96 15.23 33.37
C PHE A 87 -16.37 15.27 32.72
N ILE A 88 -16.63 14.41 31.74
CA ILE A 88 -17.99 14.27 31.15
C ILE A 88 -18.97 13.78 32.21
N GLY A 89 -18.61 12.79 33.02
CA GLY A 89 -19.42 12.28 34.13
C GLY A 89 -19.82 13.39 35.10
N ALA A 90 -18.88 14.23 35.52
CA ALA A 90 -19.14 15.38 36.38
C ALA A 90 -20.10 16.40 35.72
N ILE A 91 -19.94 16.69 34.43
CA ILE A 91 -20.86 17.57 33.68
C ILE A 91 -22.25 16.94 33.58
N THR A 92 -22.35 15.64 33.28
CA THR A 92 -23.64 14.95 33.18
C THR A 92 -24.36 14.84 34.52
N LEU A 93 -23.65 14.69 35.64
CA LEU A 93 -24.24 14.68 36.99
C LEU A 93 -24.82 16.05 37.38
N ILE A 94 -24.23 17.15 36.93
CA ILE A 94 -24.80 18.51 37.11
C ILE A 94 -26.11 18.65 36.33
N ILE A 95 -26.21 18.04 35.14
CA ILE A 95 -27.41 18.11 34.28
C ILE A 95 -28.51 17.14 34.77
N ILE A 96 -28.15 15.96 35.29
CA ILE A 96 -29.10 14.95 35.78
C ILE A 96 -29.65 15.31 37.17
N GLY A 97 -28.94 16.14 37.95
CA GLY A 97 -29.43 16.69 39.23
C GLY A 97 -30.74 17.50 39.13
N SER A 98 -31.16 17.91 37.93
CA SER A 98 -32.44 18.58 37.68
C SER A 98 -33.60 17.63 37.31
N ALA A 99 -33.37 16.32 37.17
CA ALA A 99 -34.40 15.40 36.70
C ALA A 99 -34.32 14.02 37.38
N ILE A 100 -34.74 13.93 38.64
CA ILE A 100 -35.06 12.63 39.26
C ILE A 100 -36.43 12.69 39.92
N ALA A 101 -37.45 12.29 39.17
CA ALA A 101 -38.62 11.62 39.72
C ALA A 101 -39.08 10.56 38.70
N TYR A 102 -39.30 9.34 39.21
CA TYR A 102 -39.84 8.16 38.54
C TYR A 102 -38.89 7.32 37.66
N GLN A 103 -38.55 6.11 38.11
CA GLN A 103 -39.28 4.89 37.72
C GLN A 103 -38.80 3.62 38.46
N LYS A 104 -39.65 2.60 38.37
CA LYS A 104 -39.79 1.37 39.17
C LYS A 104 -39.00 0.19 38.52
N PRO A 105 -38.53 -0.81 39.30
CA PRO A 105 -37.74 -1.92 38.76
C PRO A 105 -38.63 -3.04 38.20
N GLY A 106 -38.20 -3.66 37.10
CA GLY A 106 -38.81 -4.88 36.60
C GLY A 106 -38.01 -5.56 35.49
N GLY A 107 -37.80 -6.88 35.66
CA GLY A 107 -37.75 -7.85 34.57
C GLY A 107 -36.37 -8.23 34.02
N SER A 108 -35.85 -9.36 34.49
CA SER A 108 -34.79 -10.14 33.83
C SER A 108 -35.38 -10.91 32.63
N PRO A 109 -34.61 -11.08 31.54
CA PRO A 109 -34.63 -12.38 30.88
C PRO A 109 -33.22 -12.86 30.45
N ASP A 110 -32.94 -14.13 30.75
CA ASP A 110 -31.91 -14.93 30.07
C ASP A 110 -32.25 -15.12 28.59
N PRO A 111 -31.23 -15.29 27.73
CA PRO A 111 -31.28 -16.45 26.85
C PRO A 111 -29.92 -17.15 26.73
N SER A 112 -29.94 -18.43 27.13
CA SER A 112 -29.01 -19.45 26.64
C SER A 112 -29.36 -19.77 25.19
N SER A 113 -28.46 -19.46 24.25
CA SER A 113 -28.49 -20.02 22.89
C SER A 113 -27.20 -20.77 22.61
N SER A 114 -27.31 -22.09 22.59
CA SER A 114 -26.27 -23.03 22.18
C SER A 114 -25.98 -22.84 20.69
N ALA A 115 -24.83 -22.27 20.35
CA ALA A 115 -24.35 -22.18 18.99
C ALA A 115 -23.85 -23.56 18.53
N THR A 116 -24.57 -24.18 17.60
CA THR A 116 -24.10 -25.37 16.87
C THR A 116 -23.08 -24.92 15.83
N THR A 117 -21.80 -25.14 16.12
CA THR A 117 -20.69 -24.88 15.20
C THR A 117 -20.71 -25.91 14.07
N SER A 118 -21.40 -25.60 12.98
CA SER A 118 -21.25 -26.29 11.71
C SER A 118 -19.86 -26.00 11.15
N THR A 119 -18.94 -26.96 11.27
CA THR A 119 -17.65 -27.00 10.58
C THR A 119 -17.86 -27.21 9.09
N ALA A 120 -18.37 -26.18 8.40
CA ALA A 120 -18.34 -26.13 6.95
C ALA A 120 -16.87 -26.08 6.50
N SER A 121 -16.50 -27.00 5.60
CA SER A 121 -15.18 -27.06 4.96
C SER A 121 -14.87 -25.70 4.32
N PHE A 122 -13.82 -25.06 4.83
CA PHE A 122 -13.35 -23.76 4.38
C PHE A 122 -12.37 -23.96 3.23
N ASN A 123 -12.71 -23.48 2.03
CA ASN A 123 -11.81 -23.47 0.87
C ASN A 123 -11.93 -22.12 0.15
N PRO A 124 -11.56 -20.97 0.75
CA PRO A 124 -11.45 -19.75 -0.02
C PRO A 124 -10.28 -19.92 -0.98
N SER A 125 -10.56 -19.82 -2.27
CA SER A 125 -9.50 -19.58 -3.24
C SER A 125 -9.44 -18.07 -3.45
N LEU A 126 -8.33 -17.46 -3.03
CA LEU A 126 -8.04 -16.07 -3.31
C LEU A 126 -6.78 -16.01 -4.18
N THR A 127 -6.94 -15.60 -5.43
CA THR A 127 -5.83 -15.36 -6.36
C THR A 127 -5.63 -13.86 -6.47
N PHE A 128 -4.39 -13.40 -6.38
CA PHE A 128 -4.03 -11.99 -6.51
C PHE A 128 -2.67 -11.85 -7.18
N VAL A 129 -2.38 -10.66 -7.68
CA VAL A 129 -1.11 -10.33 -8.33
C VAL A 129 -0.32 -9.37 -7.46
N ILE A 130 0.99 -9.59 -7.36
CA ILE A 130 1.93 -8.65 -6.74
C ILE A 130 2.93 -8.19 -7.80
N THR A 131 3.26 -6.90 -7.79
CA THR A 131 4.41 -6.34 -8.50
C THR A 131 5.08 -5.26 -7.64
N ALA A 132 6.28 -4.82 -8.01
CA ALA A 132 7.06 -3.79 -7.33
C ALA A 132 8.12 -3.22 -8.29
N ASP A 133 8.88 -2.21 -7.85
CA ASP A 133 10.16 -1.83 -8.46
C ASP A 133 10.07 -1.40 -9.94
N THR A 134 9.41 -0.27 -10.21
CA THR A 134 9.23 0.26 -11.58
C THR A 134 10.09 1.50 -11.79
N TYR A 135 11.38 1.31 -12.05
CA TYR A 135 12.36 2.39 -11.92
C TYR A 135 12.74 3.14 -13.21
N ARG A 136 12.63 2.50 -14.36
CA ARG A 136 13.20 2.99 -15.63
C ARG A 136 12.19 2.87 -16.77
N PRO A 137 12.38 3.62 -17.88
CA PRO A 137 11.49 3.51 -19.05
C PRO A 137 11.35 2.07 -19.60
N ALA A 138 12.42 1.27 -19.51
CA ALA A 138 12.35 -0.15 -19.89
C ALA A 138 11.47 -0.97 -18.93
N ASP A 139 11.46 -0.61 -17.64
CA ASP A 139 10.63 -1.23 -16.62
C ASP A 139 9.16 -0.78 -16.81
N GLU A 140 8.90 0.44 -17.28
CA GLU A 140 7.54 0.91 -17.63
C GLU A 140 6.93 0.10 -18.79
N SER A 141 7.70 -0.13 -19.86
CA SER A 141 7.22 -0.97 -20.98
C SER A 141 6.94 -2.40 -20.51
N PHE A 142 7.79 -2.94 -19.64
CA PHE A 142 7.59 -4.27 -19.08
C PHE A 142 6.37 -4.33 -18.17
N LEU A 143 6.17 -3.33 -17.30
CA LEU A 143 4.99 -3.23 -16.46
C LEU A 143 3.72 -3.12 -17.30
N ASN A 144 3.73 -2.29 -18.36
CA ASN A 144 2.58 -2.17 -19.25
C ASN A 144 2.20 -3.52 -19.88
N ASP A 145 3.18 -4.29 -20.34
CA ASP A 145 2.96 -5.64 -20.87
C ASP A 145 2.43 -6.60 -19.80
N GLN A 146 2.92 -6.50 -18.56
CA GLN A 146 2.40 -7.31 -17.44
C GLN A 146 0.96 -6.94 -17.08
N LEU A 147 0.61 -5.66 -17.04
CA LEU A 147 -0.74 -5.17 -16.79
C LEU A 147 -1.72 -5.60 -17.88
N TYR A 148 -1.27 -5.68 -19.13
CA TYR A 148 -2.08 -6.18 -20.25
C TYR A 148 -2.34 -7.69 -20.15
N ASN A 149 -1.39 -8.45 -19.61
CA ASN A 149 -1.43 -9.91 -19.55
C ASN A 149 -1.77 -10.46 -18.14
N LEU A 150 -2.52 -9.69 -17.34
CA LEU A 150 -2.92 -10.13 -16.01
C LEU A 150 -3.81 -11.39 -16.06
N PRO A 151 -3.68 -12.33 -15.11
CA PRO A 151 -4.57 -13.47 -14.98
C PRO A 151 -6.02 -13.01 -14.80
N LYS A 152 -6.94 -13.62 -15.56
CA LYS A 152 -8.37 -13.27 -15.53
C LYS A 152 -9.09 -13.74 -14.27
N ASP A 153 -8.48 -14.67 -13.54
CA ASP A 153 -9.00 -15.27 -12.30
C ASP A 153 -8.40 -14.62 -11.04
N ALA A 154 -7.53 -13.63 -11.19
CA ALA A 154 -7.04 -12.83 -10.06
C ALA A 154 -8.08 -11.79 -9.63
N SER A 155 -8.26 -11.62 -8.32
CA SER A 155 -9.22 -10.69 -7.74
C SER A 155 -8.71 -9.24 -7.70
N PHE A 156 -7.42 -9.06 -7.41
CA PHE A 156 -6.80 -7.73 -7.28
C PHE A 156 -5.29 -7.78 -7.56
N LEU A 157 -4.71 -6.60 -7.75
CA LEU A 157 -3.27 -6.38 -7.87
C LEU A 157 -2.78 -5.49 -6.72
N VAL A 158 -1.59 -5.78 -6.19
CA VAL A 158 -0.88 -4.90 -5.24
C VAL A 158 0.48 -4.53 -5.83
N HIS A 159 0.73 -3.23 -5.98
CA HIS A 159 2.07 -2.71 -6.25
C HIS A 159 2.73 -2.34 -4.91
N LEU A 160 3.84 -3.01 -4.57
CA LEU A 160 4.45 -2.89 -3.23
C LEU A 160 5.26 -1.61 -3.02
N GLY A 161 5.61 -0.88 -4.07
CA GLY A 161 6.30 0.40 -3.96
C GLY A 161 7.51 0.48 -4.88
N ASP A 162 8.26 1.55 -4.70
CA ASP A 162 9.41 1.92 -5.51
C ASP A 162 9.04 2.10 -7.00
N LEU A 163 8.06 2.98 -7.23
CA LEU A 163 7.62 3.42 -8.57
C LEU A 163 8.60 4.41 -9.22
N SER A 164 9.68 4.75 -8.52
CA SER A 164 10.65 5.73 -8.97
C SER A 164 12.01 5.49 -8.30
N GLN A 165 13.04 6.16 -8.80
CA GLN A 165 14.33 6.31 -8.11
C GLN A 165 14.45 7.72 -7.54
N SER A 166 14.53 7.85 -6.22
CA SER A 166 14.56 9.13 -5.51
C SER A 166 15.72 10.03 -5.98
N LYS A 167 16.87 9.43 -6.25
CA LYS A 167 18.11 10.14 -6.63
C LYS A 167 18.06 10.81 -8.00
N THR A 168 17.30 10.24 -8.94
CA THR A 168 17.24 10.73 -10.33
C THR A 168 15.96 11.51 -10.59
N SER A 169 14.84 11.03 -10.05
CA SER A 169 13.52 11.65 -10.23
C SER A 169 13.28 12.87 -9.33
N LEU A 170 14.06 12.97 -8.25
CA LEU A 170 13.89 13.93 -7.16
C LEU A 170 12.47 13.92 -6.56
N CYS A 171 11.72 12.85 -6.77
CA CYS A 171 10.35 12.67 -6.28
C CYS A 171 9.43 13.83 -6.66
N THR A 172 9.54 14.28 -7.91
CA THR A 172 8.69 15.31 -8.46
C THR A 172 7.26 14.81 -8.65
N ARG A 173 6.28 15.72 -8.61
CA ARG A 173 4.86 15.36 -8.76
C ARG A 173 4.57 14.60 -10.07
N SER A 174 5.24 14.96 -11.17
CA SER A 174 5.02 14.32 -12.48
C SER A 174 5.25 12.82 -12.44
N ILE A 175 6.24 12.37 -11.68
CA ILE A 175 6.59 10.94 -11.62
C ILE A 175 5.45 10.11 -11.03
N TYR A 176 4.79 10.57 -9.97
CA TYR A 176 3.63 9.88 -9.42
C TYR A 176 2.40 9.98 -10.34
N SER A 177 2.26 11.08 -11.08
CA SER A 177 1.21 11.24 -12.09
C SER A 177 1.39 10.27 -13.27
N ASP A 178 2.63 10.08 -13.72
CA ASP A 178 2.99 9.17 -14.80
C ASP A 178 2.78 7.72 -14.36
N ALA A 179 3.25 7.35 -13.15
CA ALA A 179 3.00 6.05 -12.54
C ALA A 179 1.49 5.77 -12.36
N SER A 180 0.72 6.76 -11.91
CA SER A 180 -0.75 6.68 -11.79
C SER A 180 -1.40 6.40 -13.15
N SER A 181 -0.92 7.05 -14.22
CA SER A 181 -1.43 6.86 -15.58
C SER A 181 -1.12 5.45 -16.10
N LEU A 182 0.06 4.92 -15.81
CA LEU A 182 0.47 3.57 -16.19
C LEU A 182 -0.34 2.50 -15.45
N LEU A 183 -0.45 2.60 -14.12
CA LEU A 183 -1.16 1.61 -13.30
C LEU A 183 -2.67 1.55 -13.57
N LYS A 184 -3.27 2.64 -14.07
CA LYS A 184 -4.68 2.67 -14.52
C LYS A 184 -4.95 1.77 -15.73
N ALA A 185 -3.91 1.31 -16.45
CA ALA A 185 -4.07 0.34 -17.52
C ALA A 185 -4.41 -1.08 -17.02
N SER A 186 -4.28 -1.34 -15.72
CA SER A 186 -4.64 -2.61 -15.10
C SER A 186 -6.11 -2.98 -15.34
N SER A 187 -6.38 -4.23 -15.68
CA SER A 187 -7.75 -4.77 -15.69
C SER A 187 -8.25 -5.19 -14.29
N LEU A 188 -7.38 -5.13 -13.28
CA LEU A 188 -7.68 -5.51 -11.89
C LEU A 188 -7.75 -4.28 -11.00
N VAL A 189 -8.58 -4.36 -9.95
CA VAL A 189 -8.55 -3.37 -8.86
C VAL A 189 -7.13 -3.37 -8.28
N THR A 190 -6.50 -2.19 -8.33
CA THR A 190 -5.08 -2.05 -8.01
C THR A 190 -4.90 -1.25 -6.73
N PHE A 191 -4.13 -1.81 -5.80
CA PHE A 191 -3.66 -1.16 -4.59
C PHE A 191 -2.18 -0.80 -4.75
N VAL A 192 -1.76 0.30 -4.14
CA VAL A 192 -0.38 0.79 -4.23
C VAL A 192 0.09 1.17 -2.84
N LEU A 193 1.26 0.67 -2.46
CA LEU A 193 1.99 1.06 -1.26
C LEU A 193 3.22 1.89 -1.67
N PRO A 194 3.66 2.85 -0.84
CA PRO A 194 4.93 3.54 -1.07
C PRO A 194 6.10 2.67 -0.58
N GLY A 195 7.20 2.67 -1.34
CA GLY A 195 8.51 2.14 -0.91
C GLY A 195 9.49 3.25 -0.51
N GLU A 196 10.72 2.93 -0.09
CA GLU A 196 11.65 3.96 0.38
C GLU A 196 12.00 5.00 -0.69
N GLU A 197 12.02 4.61 -1.96
CA GLU A 197 12.35 5.48 -3.10
C GLU A 197 11.18 6.39 -3.50
N ASP A 198 9.97 6.07 -3.05
CA ASP A 198 8.77 6.87 -3.31
C ASP A 198 8.60 8.02 -2.32
N TRP A 199 9.27 8.01 -1.17
CA TRP A 199 9.14 9.11 -0.21
C TRP A 199 10.36 9.31 0.68
N ASN A 200 10.82 8.28 1.39
CA ASN A 200 11.74 8.48 2.51
C ASN A 200 13.18 8.85 2.05
N ASN A 201 13.63 8.29 0.93
CA ASN A 201 14.92 8.65 0.32
C ASN A 201 14.85 9.92 -0.53
N CYS A 202 13.67 10.54 -0.69
CA CYS A 202 13.51 11.76 -1.45
C CYS A 202 14.14 12.98 -0.75
N PRO A 203 14.60 14.00 -1.51
CA PRO A 203 15.17 15.22 -0.92
C PRO A 203 14.21 15.98 0.01
N LYS A 204 12.89 15.82 -0.20
CA LYS A 204 11.83 16.42 0.62
C LYS A 204 10.75 15.36 0.93
N PRO A 205 10.96 14.49 1.93
CA PRO A 205 10.11 13.33 2.17
C PRO A 205 8.63 13.66 2.41
N SER A 206 8.35 14.75 3.14
CA SER A 206 6.97 15.20 3.39
C SER A 206 6.26 15.63 2.11
N THR A 207 6.94 16.38 1.24
CA THR A 207 6.41 16.81 -0.06
C THR A 207 6.23 15.63 -1.01
N ALA A 208 7.19 14.71 -1.06
CA ALA A 208 7.11 13.49 -1.86
C ALA A 208 5.90 12.64 -1.44
N LEU A 209 5.72 12.40 -0.14
CA LEU A 209 4.57 11.65 0.37
C LEU A 209 3.23 12.36 0.09
N THR A 210 3.19 13.70 0.12
CA THR A 210 2.00 14.46 -0.32
C THR A 210 1.69 14.19 -1.80
N TYR A 211 2.69 14.27 -2.69
CA TYR A 211 2.48 14.01 -4.12
C TYR A 211 2.09 12.55 -4.38
N TRP A 212 2.70 11.60 -3.67
CA TRP A 212 2.31 10.20 -3.71
C TRP A 212 0.82 10.05 -3.33
N ARG A 213 0.38 10.62 -2.20
CA ARG A 213 -1.02 10.52 -1.75
C ARG A 213 -2.02 11.14 -2.72
N GLU A 214 -1.66 12.26 -3.35
CA GLU A 214 -2.51 12.93 -4.34
C GLU A 214 -2.76 12.09 -5.60
N ASN A 215 -1.79 11.25 -6.00
CA ASN A 215 -1.84 10.50 -7.27
C ASN A 215 -2.14 9.01 -7.11
N LEU A 216 -1.75 8.44 -5.96
CA LEU A 216 -1.72 7.01 -5.67
C LEU A 216 -2.37 6.66 -4.31
N GLY A 217 -2.75 7.64 -3.49
CA GLY A 217 -3.53 7.40 -2.28
C GLY A 217 -4.96 6.99 -2.64
N SER A 218 -5.48 5.92 -2.01
CA SER A 218 -6.76 5.31 -2.37
C SER A 218 -6.88 5.00 -3.88
N PHE A 219 -5.81 4.45 -4.47
CA PHE A 219 -5.72 4.21 -5.91
C PHE A 219 -6.81 3.28 -6.45
N GLU A 220 -7.32 2.37 -5.62
CA GLU A 220 -8.38 1.42 -5.96
C GLU A 220 -9.66 2.10 -6.47
N LYS A 221 -9.89 3.37 -6.11
CA LYS A 221 -11.06 4.15 -6.55
C LYS A 221 -11.08 4.46 -8.05
N ASN A 222 -9.98 4.20 -8.76
CA ASN A 222 -9.93 4.36 -10.22
C ASN A 222 -10.58 3.18 -10.97
N PHE A 223 -11.04 2.14 -10.26
CA PHE A 223 -11.56 0.90 -10.85
C PHE A 223 -13.02 0.63 -10.44
N GLU A 224 -13.69 -0.29 -11.14
CA GLU A 224 -15.00 -0.78 -10.72
C GLU A 224 -14.87 -1.73 -9.53
N LEU A 225 -15.42 -1.34 -8.37
CA LEU A 225 -15.30 -2.09 -7.11
C LEU A 225 -16.44 -3.09 -6.86
N LYS A 226 -17.17 -3.52 -7.90
CA LYS A 226 -18.41 -4.31 -7.75
C LYS A 226 -18.20 -5.62 -6.98
N ASP A 227 -17.05 -6.26 -7.20
CA ASP A 227 -16.71 -7.57 -6.63
C ASP A 227 -15.73 -7.45 -5.45
N MET A 228 -15.44 -6.22 -5.00
CA MET A 228 -14.56 -5.97 -3.86
C MET A 228 -15.35 -5.82 -2.56
N PRO A 229 -14.86 -6.40 -1.44
CA PRO A 229 -15.34 -6.05 -0.12
C PRO A 229 -15.15 -4.56 0.17
N PRO A 230 -15.81 -4.02 1.21
CA PRO A 230 -15.53 -2.67 1.69
C PRO A 230 -14.03 -2.49 2.03
N ILE A 231 -13.44 -1.42 1.50
CA ILE A 231 -12.03 -1.09 1.67
C ILE A 231 -11.93 0.04 2.70
N GLU A 232 -11.21 -0.23 3.78
CA GLU A 232 -10.95 0.71 4.86
C GLU A 232 -9.54 1.28 4.72
N HIS A 233 -9.40 2.59 4.88
CA HIS A 233 -8.09 3.25 5.00
C HIS A 233 -7.90 3.79 6.41
N ALA A 234 -6.65 3.83 6.86
CA ALA A 234 -6.33 4.46 8.13
C ALA A 234 -6.55 6.00 8.04
N PHE A 235 -7.22 6.56 9.05
CA PHE A 235 -7.72 7.96 9.06
C PHE A 235 -6.70 9.04 8.66
N ASN A 236 -5.41 8.86 8.98
CA ASN A 236 -4.31 9.80 8.62
C ASN A 236 -3.22 9.16 7.74
N ARG A 237 -3.43 7.92 7.29
CA ARG A 237 -2.48 7.14 6.52
C ARG A 237 -3.26 6.48 5.38
N VAL A 238 -3.68 7.28 4.42
CA VAL A 238 -4.43 6.80 3.24
C VAL A 238 -3.63 5.77 2.44
N GLU A 239 -2.31 5.77 2.60
CA GLU A 239 -1.42 4.71 2.12
C GLU A 239 -1.72 3.32 2.71
N ASN A 240 -2.26 3.24 3.92
CA ASN A 240 -2.64 1.98 4.53
C ASN A 240 -4.07 1.62 4.14
N PHE A 241 -4.30 0.36 3.81
CA PHE A 241 -5.62 -0.17 3.49
C PHE A 241 -5.89 -1.52 4.16
N ALA A 242 -7.15 -1.83 4.35
CA ALA A 242 -7.62 -3.12 4.84
C ALA A 242 -8.92 -3.52 4.17
N PHE A 243 -9.12 -4.81 3.95
CA PHE A 243 -10.42 -5.37 3.60
C PHE A 243 -10.49 -6.84 4.03
N PHE A 244 -11.70 -7.33 4.27
CA PHE A 244 -11.94 -8.70 4.71
C PHE A 244 -12.58 -9.53 3.61
N TRP A 245 -11.92 -10.62 3.21
CA TRP A 245 -12.30 -11.50 2.11
C TRP A 245 -12.46 -12.93 2.61
N ASP A 246 -13.71 -13.36 2.84
CA ASP A 246 -14.05 -14.74 3.22
C ASP A 246 -13.09 -15.37 4.25
N GLY A 247 -12.98 -14.76 5.43
CA GLY A 247 -12.07 -15.24 6.48
C GLY A 247 -10.61 -14.79 6.36
N ILE A 248 -10.24 -14.12 5.28
CA ILE A 248 -8.90 -13.58 5.05
C ILE A 248 -8.93 -12.08 5.28
N LEU A 249 -8.20 -11.59 6.29
CA LEU A 249 -7.97 -10.16 6.45
C LEU A 249 -6.77 -9.74 5.60
N VAL A 250 -7.00 -8.88 4.61
CA VAL A 250 -5.95 -8.30 3.79
C VAL A 250 -5.58 -6.93 4.35
N LEU A 251 -4.28 -6.68 4.54
CA LEU A 251 -3.71 -5.46 5.07
C LEU A 251 -2.58 -4.98 4.15
N GLY A 252 -2.63 -3.72 3.73
CA GLY A 252 -1.48 -3.02 3.16
C GLY A 252 -1.00 -1.95 4.13
N LEU A 253 0.28 -1.99 4.50
CA LEU A 253 0.89 -1.04 5.43
C LEU A 253 2.09 -0.37 4.76
N ASN A 254 2.18 0.95 4.90
CA ASN A 254 3.40 1.70 4.65
C ASN A 254 4.36 1.46 5.82
N LEU A 255 5.21 0.44 5.67
CA LEU A 255 6.28 0.18 6.61
C LEU A 255 7.36 1.24 6.44
N VAL A 256 8.01 1.61 7.54
CA VAL A 256 9.10 2.59 7.50
C VAL A 256 10.40 1.87 7.15
N ASP A 257 11.08 2.33 6.12
CA ASP A 257 12.36 1.81 5.62
C ASP A 257 13.20 2.90 4.95
N GLY A 258 14.43 2.55 4.56
CA GLY A 258 15.39 3.50 3.97
C GLY A 258 16.10 4.40 4.98
N THR A 259 16.46 5.62 4.56
CA THR A 259 17.26 6.55 5.39
C THR A 259 16.42 7.18 6.49
N VAL A 260 16.79 7.06 7.77
CA VAL A 260 16.03 7.70 8.85
C VAL A 260 16.18 9.23 8.80
N GLN A 261 15.20 9.91 8.23
CA GLN A 261 15.14 11.38 8.18
C GLN A 261 14.53 11.99 9.43
N SER A 262 13.61 11.26 10.09
CA SER A 262 12.93 11.68 11.31
C SER A 262 12.49 10.45 12.11
N GLU A 263 13.21 10.20 13.22
CA GLU A 263 12.88 9.14 14.19
C GLU A 263 11.46 9.31 14.77
N GLU A 264 11.02 10.55 14.97
CA GLU A 264 9.67 10.86 15.46
C GLU A 264 8.60 10.40 14.46
N GLU A 265 8.75 10.74 13.17
CA GLU A 265 7.78 10.35 12.14
C GLU A 265 7.79 8.84 11.90
N TRP A 266 8.97 8.20 12.02
CA TRP A 266 9.09 6.74 11.94
C TRP A 266 8.35 6.05 13.08
N SER A 267 8.65 6.47 14.31
CA SER A 267 8.02 5.93 15.52
C SER A 267 6.51 6.13 15.47
N LYS A 268 6.07 7.33 15.09
CA LYS A 268 4.64 7.64 14.93
C LYS A 268 3.96 6.76 13.89
N ARG A 269 4.55 6.61 12.70
CA ARG A 269 3.98 5.76 11.64
C ARG A 269 3.93 4.31 12.07
N HIS A 270 4.97 3.81 12.74
CA HIS A 270 4.98 2.44 13.28
C HIS A 270 3.85 2.22 14.28
N ILE A 271 3.67 3.12 15.25
CA ILE A 271 2.56 3.07 16.23
C ILE A 271 1.20 3.11 15.53
N GLU A 272 1.02 3.97 14.54
CA GLU A 272 -0.23 4.08 13.78
C GLU A 272 -0.52 2.82 12.95
N ASN A 273 0.50 2.19 12.35
CA ASN A 273 0.38 0.92 11.65
C ASN A 273 -0.05 -0.23 12.58
N VAL A 274 0.55 -0.30 13.78
CA VAL A 274 0.17 -1.28 14.80
C VAL A 274 -1.28 -1.07 15.23
N GLN A 275 -1.68 0.18 15.52
CA GLN A 275 -3.05 0.47 15.92
C GLN A 275 -4.08 0.13 14.84
N PHE A 276 -3.77 0.43 13.57
CA PHE A 276 -4.63 0.08 12.45
C PHE A 276 -4.76 -1.44 12.30
N THR A 277 -3.65 -2.17 12.47
CA THR A 277 -3.63 -3.64 12.42
C THR A 277 -4.42 -4.26 13.57
N GLU A 278 -4.18 -3.83 14.81
CA GLU A 278 -4.90 -4.31 16.00
C GLU A 278 -6.40 -4.06 15.89
N GLN A 279 -6.80 -2.89 15.39
CA GLN A 279 -8.21 -2.56 15.17
C GLN A 279 -8.87 -3.53 14.18
N ASN A 280 -8.23 -3.80 13.04
CA ASN A 280 -8.77 -4.72 12.04
C ASN A 280 -8.80 -6.18 12.54
N LEU A 281 -7.74 -6.63 13.22
CA LEU A 281 -7.71 -7.95 13.85
C LEU A 281 -8.84 -8.08 14.88
N HIS A 282 -9.09 -7.04 15.68
CA HIS A 282 -10.16 -7.06 16.65
C HIS A 282 -11.55 -7.10 16.00
N ASN A 283 -11.75 -6.34 14.92
CA ASN A 283 -13.01 -6.27 14.18
C ASN A 283 -13.42 -7.65 13.63
N TYR A 284 -12.47 -8.41 13.09
CA TYR A 284 -12.74 -9.69 12.41
C TYR A 284 -12.39 -10.94 13.23
N ARG A 285 -11.98 -10.79 14.50
CA ARG A 285 -11.42 -11.88 15.34
C ARG A 285 -12.20 -13.20 15.40
N LEU A 286 -13.52 -13.18 15.19
CA LEU A 286 -14.38 -14.36 15.26
C LEU A 286 -14.48 -15.10 13.91
N GLU A 287 -14.22 -14.41 12.81
CA GLU A 287 -14.34 -14.92 11.45
C GLU A 287 -12.97 -15.10 10.77
N LEU A 288 -11.93 -14.50 11.36
CA LEU A 288 -10.57 -14.51 10.87
C LEU A 288 -9.96 -15.91 10.87
N LYS A 289 -9.46 -16.31 9.71
CA LYS A 289 -8.79 -17.59 9.47
C LYS A 289 -7.37 -17.41 8.95
N ALA A 290 -7.12 -16.33 8.20
CA ALA A 290 -5.78 -15.95 7.76
C ALA A 290 -5.63 -14.42 7.68
N VAL A 291 -4.39 -13.96 7.72
CA VAL A 291 -4.02 -12.56 7.49
C VAL A 291 -3.04 -12.51 6.33
N LEU A 292 -3.31 -11.67 5.33
CA LEU A 292 -2.36 -11.31 4.29
C LEU A 292 -1.86 -9.90 4.57
N LEU A 293 -0.55 -9.78 4.78
CA LEU A 293 0.09 -8.50 5.07
C LEU A 293 1.01 -8.12 3.91
N PHE A 294 0.76 -6.96 3.32
CA PHE A 294 1.57 -6.33 2.30
C PHE A 294 2.28 -5.11 2.88
N GLY A 295 3.54 -4.96 2.51
CA GLY A 295 4.37 -3.83 2.88
C GLY A 295 5.65 -3.88 2.05
N HIS A 296 6.15 -2.70 1.69
CA HIS A 296 7.52 -2.60 1.20
C HIS A 296 8.48 -2.80 2.37
N ALA A 297 9.56 -3.55 2.15
CA ALA A 297 10.62 -3.70 3.13
C ALA A 297 11.90 -4.13 2.42
N ARG A 298 13.02 -3.51 2.77
CA ARG A 298 14.33 -3.81 2.20
C ARG A 298 15.40 -4.06 3.25
#